data_AF-A0A973UUB2-F1
#
_entry.id   AF-A0A973UUB2-F1
#
_cell.length_a   1.000
_cell.length_b   1.000
_cell.length_c   1.000
_cell.angle_alpha   90.00
_cell.angle_beta   90.00
_cell.angle_gamma   90.00
#
_symmetry.space_group_name_H-M   'P 1'
#
loop_
_entity.id
_entity.type
_entity.pdbx_description
1 polymer ?
#
loop_
_entity_poly.entity_id
_entity_poly.type
_entity_poly.pdbx_seq_one_letter_code
_entity_poly.pdbx_strand_id
1 'polypeptide(L)'
;MSHPTPHSGPGGWPPPPPPRRSSNTGIIALIVGVVVLVLLVCAGVGYFVIRPIVNDPERFLGPTPTPATSAKATRTPAKRYYSEIFDTATLQLQIDVDPARVGDNSVHLYAYTLGDKPLKVTDWKVTASPPDSVGGDVAVPVLKVTENHGVGLVALPTRGRWTFRITVRTSSAEETVTAEVPVA
;
A
#
# COMPACT_ATOMS: atom_id res chain seq x y z
N MET A 1 -67.41 79.40 33.67
CA MET A 1 -67.79 78.49 32.55
C MET A 1 -66.58 77.62 32.24
N SER A 2 -66.84 76.35 32.02
CA SER A 2 -66.00 75.16 32.27
C SER A 2 -64.74 75.01 31.41
N HIS A 3 -63.62 74.69 32.06
CA HIS A 3 -62.39 74.15 31.47
C HIS A 3 -62.62 72.75 30.88
N PRO A 4 -62.01 72.39 29.73
CA PRO A 4 -62.00 71.02 29.23
C PRO A 4 -60.92 70.19 29.96
N THR A 5 -61.30 68.99 30.39
CA THR A 5 -60.39 67.96 30.91
C THR A 5 -59.62 67.30 29.76
N PRO A 6 -58.32 66.98 29.91
CA PRO A 6 -57.57 66.25 28.91
C PRO A 6 -57.98 64.76 28.88
N HIS A 7 -58.15 64.25 27.66
CA HIS A 7 -58.40 62.85 27.33
C HIS A 7 -57.30 61.93 27.88
N SER A 8 -57.70 60.91 28.65
CA SER A 8 -56.89 59.75 29.01
C SER A 8 -56.79 58.82 27.79
N GLY A 9 -55.60 58.75 27.17
CA GLY A 9 -55.29 57.75 26.14
C GLY A 9 -55.10 56.35 26.75
N PRO A 10 -55.38 55.26 26.00
CA PRO A 10 -55.44 53.91 26.55
C PRO A 10 -54.07 53.22 26.60
N GLY A 11 -53.79 52.58 27.74
CA GLY A 11 -53.04 51.32 27.85
C GLY A 11 -51.64 51.25 27.24
N GLY A 12 -50.63 51.70 27.98
CA GLY A 12 -49.24 51.33 27.70
C GLY A 12 -49.02 49.84 28.00
N TRP A 13 -48.59 49.08 27.00
CA TRP A 13 -48.17 47.69 27.18
C TRP A 13 -46.97 47.62 28.15
N PRO A 14 -46.91 46.63 29.06
CA PRO A 14 -45.72 46.43 29.87
C PRO A 14 -44.53 46.11 28.97
N PRO A 15 -43.31 46.62 29.29
CA PRO A 15 -42.12 46.35 28.49
C PRO A 15 -41.84 44.84 28.46
N PRO A 16 -41.28 44.32 27.35
CA PRO A 16 -40.92 42.92 27.26
C PRO A 16 -39.89 42.55 28.35
N PRO A 17 -39.94 41.32 28.88
CA PRO A 17 -38.97 40.87 29.87
C PRO A 17 -37.55 40.92 29.30
N PRO A 18 -36.52 41.22 30.12
CA PRO A 18 -35.15 41.26 29.66
C PRO A 18 -34.71 39.90 29.10
N PRO A 19 -33.85 39.88 28.07
CA PRO A 19 -33.35 38.65 27.50
C PRO A 19 -32.68 37.78 28.58
N ARG A 20 -33.12 36.53 28.71
CA ARG A 20 -32.54 35.57 29.64
C ARG A 20 -31.14 35.21 29.17
N ARG A 21 -30.10 35.72 29.85
CA ARG A 21 -28.70 35.42 29.57
C ARG A 21 -28.42 33.93 29.86
N SER A 22 -28.34 33.11 28.82
CA SER A 22 -27.93 31.72 28.96
C SER A 22 -26.42 31.67 29.24
N SER A 23 -26.03 31.07 30.37
CA SER A 23 -24.63 30.89 30.70
C SER A 23 -24.06 29.72 29.90
N ASN A 24 -23.17 30.00 28.95
CA ASN A 24 -22.48 28.98 28.12
C ASN A 24 -21.42 28.18 28.90
N THR A 25 -21.35 28.35 30.23
CA THR A 25 -20.34 27.74 31.11
C THR A 25 -20.27 26.22 30.97
N GLY A 26 -21.42 25.53 30.83
CA GLY A 26 -21.46 24.08 30.66
C GLY A 26 -20.85 23.60 29.34
N ILE A 27 -21.06 24.35 28.25
CA ILE A 27 -20.54 24.01 26.92
C ILE A 27 -19.01 24.23 26.89
N ILE A 28 -18.54 25.31 27.49
CA ILE A 28 -17.10 25.61 27.57
C ILE A 28 -16.38 24.52 28.39
N ALA A 29 -16.93 24.10 29.52
CA ALA A 29 -16.37 23.04 30.34
C ALA A 29 -16.28 21.70 29.60
N LEU A 30 -17.31 21.36 28.82
CA LEU A 30 -17.33 20.15 27.98
C LEU A 30 -16.21 20.19 26.93
N ILE A 31 -16.07 21.30 26.20
CA ILE A 31 -15.06 21.45 25.14
C ILE A 31 -13.65 21.33 25.73
N VAL A 32 -13.38 22.00 26.84
CA VAL A 32 -12.08 21.92 27.53
C VAL A 32 -11.79 20.48 27.96
N GLY A 33 -12.78 19.78 28.52
CA GLY A 33 -12.64 18.37 28.91
C GLY A 33 -12.30 17.45 27.73
N VAL A 34 -12.98 17.61 26.59
CA VAL A 34 -12.72 16.82 25.38
C VAL A 34 -11.33 17.11 24.81
N VAL A 35 -10.92 18.37 24.75
CA VAL A 35 -9.59 18.73 24.24
C VAL A 35 -8.49 18.12 25.12
N VAL A 36 -8.62 18.20 26.45
CA VAL A 36 -7.64 17.59 27.37
C VAL A 36 -7.62 16.07 27.20
N LEU A 37 -8.78 15.42 27.07
CA LEU A 37 -8.86 13.97 26.84
C LEU A 37 -8.18 13.56 25.53
N VAL A 38 -8.43 14.29 24.44
CA VAL A 38 -7.81 14.03 23.13
C VAL A 38 -6.30 14.22 23.21
N LEU A 39 -5.82 15.28 23.87
CA LEU A 39 -4.38 15.52 24.04
C LEU A 39 -3.71 14.41 24.85
N LEU A 40 -4.35 13.91 25.92
CA LEU A 40 -3.84 12.80 26.72
C LEU A 40 -3.80 11.48 25.92
N VAL A 41 -4.81 11.21 25.10
CA VAL A 41 -4.84 10.05 24.21
C VAL A 41 -3.75 10.14 23.14
N CYS A 42 -3.61 11.30 22.48
CA CYS A 42 -2.56 11.52 21.48
C CYS A 42 -1.15 11.39 22.08
N ALA A 43 -0.92 11.96 23.27
CA ALA A 43 0.35 11.84 23.98
C ALA A 43 0.63 10.39 24.41
N GLY A 44 -0.39 9.67 24.90
CA GLY A 44 -0.27 8.27 25.31
C GLY A 44 0.03 7.32 24.16
N VAL A 45 -0.68 7.46 23.03
CA VAL A 45 -0.45 6.65 21.82
C VAL A 45 0.91 6.98 21.21
N GLY A 46 1.27 8.27 21.09
CA GLY A 46 2.59 8.69 20.62
C GLY A 46 3.72 8.14 21.50
N TYR A 47 3.55 8.20 22.83
CA TYR A 47 4.52 7.64 23.77
C TYR A 47 4.64 6.12 23.62
N PHE A 48 3.54 5.38 23.47
CA PHE A 48 3.57 3.93 23.35
C PHE A 48 4.18 3.44 22.02
N VAL A 49 4.03 4.22 20.94
CA VAL A 49 4.58 3.89 19.61
C VAL A 49 6.06 4.28 19.48
N ILE A 50 6.46 5.43 20.04
CA ILE A 50 7.84 5.95 19.89
C ILE A 50 8.79 5.34 20.93
N ARG A 51 8.32 5.05 22.15
CA ARG A 51 9.16 4.52 23.23
C ARG A 51 9.93 3.23 22.87
N PRO A 52 9.36 2.25 22.15
CA PRO A 52 10.11 1.06 21.72
C PRO A 52 11.24 1.38 20.73
N ILE A 53 11.11 2.44 19.93
CA ILE A 53 12.07 2.81 18.88
C ILE A 53 13.31 3.47 19.50
N VAL A 54 13.11 4.33 20.51
CA VAL A 54 14.21 5.09 21.13
C VAL A 54 14.96 4.24 22.16
N ASN A 55 14.29 3.31 22.84
CA ASN A 55 14.90 2.55 23.95
C ASN A 55 15.43 1.17 23.53
N ASP A 56 15.18 0.71 22.30
CA ASP A 56 15.62 -0.60 21.82
C ASP A 56 16.10 -0.54 20.35
N PRO A 57 17.20 0.20 20.06
CA PRO A 57 17.72 0.37 18.70
C PRO A 57 18.19 -0.95 18.05
N GLU A 58 18.42 -1.98 18.86
CA GLU A 58 18.77 -3.35 18.45
C GLU A 58 17.61 -4.08 17.73
N ARG A 59 16.39 -3.55 17.80
CA ARG A 59 15.22 -4.16 17.12
C ARG A 59 15.27 -4.00 15.59
N PHE A 60 16.12 -3.12 15.08
CA PHE A 60 16.26 -2.82 13.64
C PHE A 60 17.68 -3.08 13.10
N LEU A 61 18.65 -3.25 13.98
CA LEU A 61 20.00 -3.69 13.64
C LEU A 61 20.05 -5.16 14.00
N GLY A 62 20.08 -6.06 13.01
CA GLY A 62 20.14 -7.51 13.26
C GLY A 62 21.25 -7.88 14.27
N PRO A 63 21.17 -9.08 14.90
CA PRO A 63 22.04 -9.44 16.02
C PRO A 63 23.52 -9.24 15.67
N THR A 64 24.25 -8.54 16.54
CA THR A 64 25.71 -8.44 16.46
C THR A 64 26.31 -9.86 16.49
N PRO A 65 27.14 -10.28 15.52
CA PRO A 65 27.68 -11.63 15.51
C PRO A 65 28.66 -11.79 16.69
N THR A 66 28.19 -12.41 17.76
CA THR A 66 29.06 -13.02 18.76
C THR A 66 29.59 -14.32 18.13
N PRO A 67 30.90 -14.61 18.16
CA PRO A 67 31.38 -15.92 17.72
C PRO A 67 30.94 -16.96 18.76
N ALA A 68 29.82 -17.62 18.47
CA ALA A 68 29.34 -18.74 19.27
C ALA A 68 28.98 -19.93 18.36
N THR A 69 29.62 -21.04 18.71
CA THR A 69 29.50 -22.41 18.20
C THR A 69 28.15 -22.77 17.59
N SER A 70 28.24 -23.35 16.39
CA SER A 70 27.22 -24.04 15.60
C SER A 70 26.01 -24.54 16.41
N ALA A 71 24.92 -23.77 16.35
CA ALA A 71 23.57 -24.28 16.57
C ALA A 71 22.90 -24.35 15.20
N LYS A 72 22.51 -25.56 14.79
CA LYS A 72 21.74 -25.82 13.58
C LYS A 72 20.37 -25.15 13.71
N ALA A 73 20.29 -23.88 13.34
CA ALA A 73 19.03 -23.19 13.19
C ALA A 73 18.24 -23.91 12.09
N THR A 74 17.11 -24.52 12.46
CA THR A 74 16.08 -24.89 11.49
C THR A 74 15.59 -23.60 10.85
N ARG A 75 16.23 -23.22 9.75
CA ARG A 75 15.83 -22.09 8.92
C ARG A 75 14.43 -22.42 8.42
N THR A 76 13.40 -21.74 8.91
CA THR A 76 12.12 -21.67 8.20
C THR A 76 12.46 -21.42 6.73
N PRO A 77 12.02 -22.26 5.78
CA PRO A 77 12.33 -21.99 4.38
C PRO A 77 11.74 -20.61 4.07
N ALA A 78 12.60 -19.63 3.81
CA ALA A 78 12.18 -18.35 3.28
C ALA A 78 11.25 -18.67 2.10
N LYS A 79 10.02 -18.14 2.13
CA LYS A 79 9.08 -18.29 1.01
C LYS A 79 9.83 -17.78 -0.22
N ARG A 80 10.25 -18.69 -1.08
CA ARG A 80 11.02 -18.34 -2.27
C ARG A 80 10.02 -17.70 -3.20
N TYR A 81 10.22 -16.43 -3.49
CA TYR A 81 9.58 -15.73 -4.59
C TYR A 81 10.73 -15.09 -5.37
N TYR A 82 10.63 -15.07 -6.68
CA TYR A 82 11.57 -14.35 -7.53
C TYR A 82 10.92 -13.02 -7.91
N SER A 83 11.71 -11.95 -7.90
CA SER A 83 11.28 -10.62 -8.33
C SER A 83 12.48 -9.91 -8.95
N GLU A 84 12.29 -9.36 -10.15
CA GLU A 84 13.30 -8.58 -10.85
C GLU A 84 12.65 -7.47 -11.66
N ILE A 85 13.37 -6.36 -11.80
CA ILE A 85 12.98 -5.18 -12.57
C ILE A 85 13.99 -5.01 -13.72
N PHE A 86 13.47 -4.82 -14.93
CA PHE A 86 14.24 -4.60 -16.14
C PHE A 86 13.92 -3.22 -16.68
N ASP A 87 14.93 -2.38 -16.85
CA ASP A 87 14.83 -1.19 -17.66
C ASP A 87 15.07 -1.56 -19.13
N THR A 88 14.24 -1.01 -20.01
CA THR A 88 14.34 -1.15 -21.46
C THR A 88 14.61 0.21 -22.08
N ALA A 89 14.47 0.34 -23.40
CA ALA A 89 14.69 1.64 -24.04
C ALA A 89 13.59 2.66 -23.67
N THR A 90 12.35 2.19 -23.46
CA THR A 90 11.21 3.11 -23.26
C THR A 90 10.37 2.86 -22.00
N LEU A 91 10.56 1.72 -21.34
CA LEU A 91 9.77 1.32 -20.17
C LEU A 91 10.57 0.54 -19.15
N GLN A 92 9.99 0.39 -17.97
CA GLN A 92 10.44 -0.52 -16.93
C GLN A 92 9.44 -1.68 -16.82
N LEU A 93 9.95 -2.90 -16.73
CA LEU A 93 9.17 -4.13 -16.59
C LEU A 93 9.58 -4.85 -15.31
N GLN A 94 8.64 -5.06 -14.40
CA GLN A 94 8.80 -5.94 -13.25
C GLN A 94 8.18 -7.31 -13.54
N ILE A 95 8.88 -8.37 -13.16
CA ILE A 95 8.37 -9.74 -13.12
C ILE A 95 8.47 -10.27 -11.71
N ASP A 96 7.39 -10.91 -11.23
CA ASP A 96 7.41 -11.72 -10.03
C ASP A 96 7.00 -13.16 -10.35
N VAL A 97 7.73 -14.15 -9.84
CA VAL A 97 7.36 -15.57 -9.92
C VAL A 97 7.24 -16.13 -8.51
N ASP A 98 6.02 -16.48 -8.11
CA ASP A 98 5.71 -17.09 -6.81
C ASP A 98 5.14 -18.50 -7.05
N PRO A 99 5.70 -19.56 -6.44
CA PRO A 99 6.80 -19.63 -5.48
C PRO A 99 8.22 -19.82 -6.08
N ALA A 100 8.38 -19.68 -7.40
CA ALA A 100 9.60 -20.08 -8.12
C ALA A 100 10.12 -21.48 -7.72
N ARG A 101 9.23 -22.49 -7.76
CA ARG A 101 9.53 -23.88 -7.37
C ARG A 101 8.94 -24.87 -8.36
N VAL A 102 9.39 -26.13 -8.31
CA VAL A 102 8.78 -27.19 -9.12
C VAL A 102 7.27 -27.29 -8.88
N GLY A 103 6.51 -27.38 -9.98
CA GLY A 103 5.05 -27.43 -9.98
C GLY A 103 4.43 -26.10 -10.40
N ASP A 104 3.26 -25.78 -9.85
CA ASP A 104 2.50 -24.60 -10.25
C ASP A 104 3.10 -23.30 -9.68
N ASN A 105 3.21 -22.31 -10.56
CA ASN A 105 3.68 -20.97 -10.25
C ASN A 105 2.75 -19.93 -10.88
N SER A 106 2.60 -18.80 -10.21
CA SER A 106 2.03 -17.59 -10.79
C SER A 106 3.15 -16.65 -11.25
N VAL A 107 2.96 -16.04 -12.41
CA VAL A 107 3.82 -14.99 -12.96
C VAL A 107 3.04 -13.68 -12.94
N HIS A 108 3.51 -12.70 -12.19
CA HIS A 108 2.95 -11.34 -12.19
C HIS A 108 3.87 -10.42 -12.98
N LEU A 109 3.28 -9.57 -13.81
CA LEU A 109 4.02 -8.65 -14.67
C LEU A 109 3.48 -7.24 -14.51
N TYR A 110 4.37 -6.27 -14.33
CA TYR A 110 3.99 -4.86 -14.21
C TYR A 110 4.82 -4.02 -15.16
N ALA A 111 4.17 -3.17 -15.95
CA ALA A 111 4.85 -2.19 -16.80
C ALA A 111 4.72 -0.79 -16.21
N TYR A 112 5.84 -0.06 -16.25
CA TYR A 112 5.93 1.34 -15.84
C TYR A 112 6.66 2.14 -16.91
N THR A 113 6.42 3.46 -16.94
CA THR A 113 7.32 4.38 -17.63
C THR A 113 8.67 4.39 -16.90
N LEU A 114 9.72 4.89 -17.54
CA LEU A 114 11.03 5.11 -16.90
C LEU A 114 11.00 6.14 -15.74
N GLY A 115 9.85 6.76 -15.48
CA GLY A 115 9.61 7.66 -14.34
C GLY A 115 8.57 7.09 -13.37
N ASP A 116 8.50 5.76 -13.26
CA ASP A 116 7.70 4.99 -12.29
C ASP A 116 6.18 5.19 -12.35
N LYS A 117 5.65 5.63 -13.51
CA LYS A 117 4.19 5.72 -13.70
C LYS A 117 3.65 4.46 -14.34
N PRO A 118 2.50 3.92 -13.89
CA PRO A 118 1.85 2.78 -14.55
C PRO A 118 1.70 3.00 -16.06
N LEU A 119 2.21 2.05 -16.86
CA LEU A 119 2.19 2.14 -18.32
C LEU A 119 1.14 1.19 -18.90
N LYS A 120 0.26 1.71 -19.77
CA LYS A 120 -0.78 0.91 -20.42
C LYS A 120 -0.18 -0.09 -21.41
N VAL A 121 -0.41 -1.37 -21.15
CA VAL A 121 -0.02 -2.50 -21.99
C VAL A 121 -1.21 -2.97 -22.81
N THR A 122 -1.02 -3.13 -24.11
CA THR A 122 -2.04 -3.61 -25.05
C THR A 122 -2.00 -5.12 -25.20
N ASP A 123 -0.82 -5.73 -25.09
CA ASP A 123 -0.65 -7.18 -25.16
C ASP A 123 0.56 -7.66 -24.34
N TRP A 124 0.42 -8.85 -23.77
CA TRP A 124 1.46 -9.56 -23.02
C TRP A 124 1.73 -10.90 -23.71
N LYS A 125 2.97 -11.16 -24.07
CA LYS A 125 3.39 -12.48 -24.55
C LYS A 125 4.53 -13.00 -23.70
N VAL A 126 4.34 -14.19 -23.13
CA VAL A 126 5.31 -14.81 -22.23
C VAL A 126 5.58 -16.24 -22.65
N THR A 127 6.85 -16.62 -22.71
CA THR A 127 7.27 -18.01 -22.78
C THR A 127 8.25 -18.34 -21.66
N ALA A 128 8.22 -19.59 -21.20
CA ALA A 128 9.14 -20.15 -20.23
C ALA A 128 9.89 -21.34 -20.85
N SER A 129 11.21 -21.29 -20.86
CA SER A 129 12.09 -22.32 -21.41
C SER A 129 12.75 -23.10 -20.28
N PRO A 130 12.77 -24.45 -20.36
CA PRO A 130 13.41 -25.28 -19.34
C PRO A 130 14.94 -25.12 -19.36
N PRO A 131 15.62 -25.39 -18.23
CA PRO A 131 17.07 -25.20 -18.10
C PRO A 131 17.90 -25.90 -19.19
N ASP A 132 17.47 -27.09 -19.59
CA ASP A 132 18.23 -27.94 -20.51
C ASP A 132 17.73 -27.81 -21.96
N SER A 133 16.73 -26.94 -22.21
CA SER A 133 16.07 -26.73 -23.51
C SER A 133 15.41 -27.98 -24.15
N VAL A 134 15.50 -29.16 -23.54
CA VAL A 134 14.98 -30.44 -24.09
C VAL A 134 13.45 -30.46 -24.24
N GLY A 135 12.72 -29.66 -23.48
CA GLY A 135 11.25 -29.59 -23.50
C GLY A 135 10.64 -28.55 -24.43
N GLY A 136 11.45 -27.67 -25.03
CA GLY A 136 10.97 -26.51 -25.78
C GLY A 136 10.30 -25.43 -24.91
N ASP A 137 9.97 -24.30 -25.54
CA ASP A 137 9.33 -23.17 -24.87
C ASP A 137 7.86 -23.48 -24.56
N VAL A 138 7.45 -23.21 -23.31
CA VAL A 138 6.05 -23.27 -22.90
C VAL A 138 5.47 -21.87 -22.93
N ALA A 139 4.37 -21.67 -23.66
CA ALA A 139 3.63 -20.43 -23.60
C ALA A 139 2.96 -20.28 -22.22
N VAL A 140 3.08 -19.11 -21.61
CA VAL A 140 2.40 -18.77 -20.37
C VAL A 140 1.24 -17.85 -20.71
N PRO A 141 -0.02 -18.33 -20.69
CA PRO A 141 -1.18 -17.47 -20.93
C PRO A 141 -1.26 -16.38 -19.87
N VAL A 142 -1.29 -15.11 -20.30
CA VAL A 142 -1.37 -13.96 -19.40
C VAL A 142 -2.75 -13.33 -19.47
N LEU A 143 -3.43 -13.27 -18.34
CA LEU A 143 -4.63 -12.47 -18.17
C LEU A 143 -4.24 -11.04 -17.79
N LYS A 144 -4.74 -10.07 -18.54
CA LYS A 144 -4.65 -8.66 -18.18
C LYS A 144 -5.60 -8.37 -17.01
N VAL A 145 -5.06 -7.95 -15.86
CA VAL A 145 -5.81 -7.64 -14.64
C VAL A 145 -6.13 -6.14 -14.55
N THR A 146 -5.13 -5.31 -14.84
CA THR A 146 -5.30 -3.85 -14.96
C THR A 146 -4.60 -3.36 -16.23
N GLU A 147 -4.61 -2.05 -16.48
CA GLU A 147 -3.97 -1.48 -17.67
C GLU A 147 -2.47 -1.76 -17.75
N ASN A 148 -1.78 -1.92 -16.62
CA ASN A 148 -0.33 -2.15 -16.56
C ASN A 148 0.07 -3.48 -15.91
N HIS A 149 -0.89 -4.32 -15.53
CA HIS A 149 -0.67 -5.56 -14.77
C HIS A 149 -1.21 -6.78 -15.51
N GLY A 150 -0.34 -7.79 -15.71
CA GLY A 150 -0.68 -9.11 -16.22
C GLY A 150 -0.41 -10.20 -15.18
N VAL A 151 -1.24 -11.26 -15.17
CA VAL A 151 -1.03 -12.46 -14.36
C VAL A 151 -1.13 -13.69 -15.25
N GLY A 152 -0.10 -14.53 -15.20
CA GLY A 152 -0.06 -15.84 -15.84
C GLY A 152 0.10 -16.97 -14.84
N LEU A 153 -0.27 -18.18 -15.26
CA LEU A 153 -0.05 -19.42 -14.52
C LEU A 153 0.80 -20.36 -15.36
N VAL A 154 1.79 -21.00 -14.75
CA VAL A 154 2.69 -21.92 -15.43
C VAL A 154 3.10 -23.07 -14.52
N ALA A 155 3.13 -24.29 -15.07
CA ALA A 155 3.70 -25.45 -14.40
C ALA A 155 5.18 -25.59 -14.81
N LEU A 156 6.08 -25.59 -13.83
CA LEU A 156 7.52 -25.73 -14.01
C LEU A 156 7.95 -27.13 -13.53
N PRO A 157 8.08 -28.14 -14.42
CA PRO A 157 8.25 -29.54 -14.01
C PRO A 157 9.62 -29.89 -13.44
N THR A 158 10.64 -29.05 -13.64
CA THR A 158 12.03 -29.34 -13.27
C THR A 158 12.67 -28.21 -12.50
N ARG A 159 13.64 -28.56 -11.64
CA ARG A 159 14.51 -27.59 -10.96
C ARG A 159 15.52 -27.02 -11.94
N GLY A 160 16.03 -25.82 -11.66
CA GLY A 160 17.13 -25.21 -12.40
C GLY A 160 16.85 -23.77 -12.78
N ARG A 161 17.67 -23.22 -13.68
CA ARG A 161 17.52 -21.87 -14.22
C ARG A 161 16.54 -21.90 -15.39
N TRP A 162 15.35 -21.36 -15.19
CA TRP A 162 14.34 -21.24 -16.23
C TRP A 162 14.45 -19.87 -16.88
N THR A 163 14.42 -19.84 -18.22
CA THR A 163 14.45 -18.61 -18.98
C THR A 163 13.03 -18.17 -19.28
N PHE A 164 12.61 -17.02 -18.77
CA PHE A 164 11.33 -16.40 -19.12
C PHE A 164 11.59 -15.30 -20.15
N ARG A 165 10.96 -15.41 -21.32
CA ARG A 165 10.95 -14.35 -22.34
C ARG A 165 9.62 -13.62 -22.25
N ILE A 166 9.68 -12.32 -21.97
CA ILE A 166 8.50 -11.47 -21.82
C ILE A 166 8.54 -10.39 -22.88
N THR A 167 7.57 -10.42 -23.79
CA THR A 167 7.32 -9.35 -24.75
C THR A 167 6.14 -8.50 -24.25
N VAL A 168 6.40 -7.22 -24.06
CA VAL A 168 5.41 -6.20 -23.73
C VAL A 168 5.10 -5.39 -24.96
N ARG A 169 3.81 -5.24 -25.30
CA ARG A 169 3.35 -4.33 -26.33
C ARG A 169 2.55 -3.19 -25.70
N THR A 170 2.87 -1.97 -26.09
CA THR A 170 2.13 -0.74 -25.75
C THR A 170 1.56 -0.13 -27.04
N SER A 171 0.98 1.07 -26.96
CA SER A 171 0.54 1.78 -28.17
C SER A 171 1.69 2.27 -29.06
N SER A 172 2.91 2.41 -28.51
CA SER A 172 4.04 3.06 -29.19
C SER A 172 5.29 2.17 -29.28
N ALA A 173 5.37 1.08 -28.54
CA ALA A 173 6.54 0.22 -28.46
C ALA A 173 6.16 -1.25 -28.28
N GLU A 174 7.01 -2.13 -28.78
CA GLU A 174 7.04 -3.56 -28.44
C GLU A 174 8.47 -3.92 -28.06
N GLU A 175 8.68 -4.35 -26.83
CA GLU A 175 10.01 -4.65 -26.29
C GLU A 175 10.00 -6.02 -25.61
N THR A 176 11.13 -6.71 -25.64
CA THR A 176 11.27 -8.05 -25.07
C THR A 176 12.42 -8.07 -24.07
N VAL A 177 12.16 -8.59 -22.87
CA VAL A 177 13.18 -8.87 -21.86
C VAL A 177 13.28 -10.37 -21.62
N THR A 178 14.42 -10.78 -21.07
CA THR A 178 14.67 -12.17 -20.67
C THR A 178 15.05 -12.21 -19.20
N ALA A 179 14.32 -12.97 -18.41
CA ALA A 179 14.54 -13.16 -16.99
C ALA A 179 15.00 -14.60 -16.70
N GLU A 180 16.00 -14.77 -15.84
CA GLU A 180 16.57 -16.06 -15.48
C GLU A 180 16.14 -16.46 -14.07
N VAL A 181 15.08 -17.26 -13.99
CA VAL A 181 14.39 -17.59 -12.74
C VAL A 181 14.95 -18.88 -12.13
N PRO A 182 15.56 -18.84 -10.93
CA PRO A 182 16.00 -20.05 -10.25
C PRO A 182 14.81 -20.79 -9.62
N VAL A 183 14.51 -21.99 -10.13
CA VAL A 183 13.43 -22.87 -9.66
C VAL A 183 13.97 -23.96 -8.74
N ALA A 184 13.40 -24.05 -7.53
CA ALA A 184 13.84 -24.95 -6.45
C ALA A 184 12.93 -26.16 -6.20
#